data_AF-A0A7R9YXH2-F1
#
_entry.id   AF-A0A7R9YXH2-F1
#
_cell.length_a   1.000
_cell.length_b   1.000
_cell.length_c   1.000
_cell.angle_alpha   90.00
_cell.angle_beta   90.00
_cell.angle_gamma   90.00
#
_symmetry.space_group_name_H-M   'P 1'
#
loop_
_entity.id
_entity.type
_entity.pdbx_description
1 polymer ?
#
loop_
_entity_poly.entity_id
_entity_poly.type
_entity_poly.pdbx_seq_one_letter_code
_entity_poly.pdbx_strand_id
1 'polypeptide(L)'
;DAVQFALLSPKFYSLRTEERQALLHEGSGQAAVNAFVEVVFDNSDNRFSMENSDEVVLRRTVGHKKDEFFLQRKRANKTEIMSLLEGAGFSKSNPYFIVQQGKVNALCTMSDGERLQLLKEVAGTTVYDEKKAESLAKMEENRSSIDKIHDILSDIEGRLDELRGEKEELTRYQKLDRERRAVEYTLYDKELR
;
A
#
# COMPACT_ATOMS: atom_id res chain seq x y z
N ASP A 1 22.83 14.75 -14.44
CA ASP A 1 22.09 14.85 -13.16
C ASP A 1 20.76 15.59 -13.25
N ALA A 2 20.65 16.76 -13.87
CA ALA A 2 19.37 17.49 -13.99
C ALA A 2 18.21 16.67 -14.62
N VAL A 3 18.49 15.93 -15.69
CA VAL A 3 17.50 15.03 -16.32
C VAL A 3 17.10 13.89 -15.37
N GLN A 4 18.04 13.25 -14.68
CA GLN A 4 17.75 12.21 -13.67
C GLN A 4 16.93 12.75 -12.49
N PHE A 5 17.18 14.01 -12.11
CA PHE A 5 16.45 14.69 -11.05
C PHE A 5 14.99 14.90 -11.46
N ALA A 6 14.72 15.33 -12.71
CA ALA A 6 13.37 15.47 -13.23
C ALA A 6 12.66 14.12 -13.42
N LEU A 7 13.37 13.11 -13.95
CA LEU A 7 12.86 11.75 -14.19
C LEU A 7 12.72 10.89 -12.92
N LEU A 8 12.87 11.48 -11.73
CA LEU A 8 12.68 10.76 -10.48
C LEU A 8 13.58 9.51 -10.40
N SER A 9 14.86 9.65 -10.71
CA SER A 9 15.84 8.57 -10.48
C SER A 9 15.92 8.23 -8.99
N PRO A 10 16.15 6.95 -8.60
CA PRO A 10 16.21 6.53 -7.20
C PRO A 10 17.15 7.36 -6.32
N LYS A 11 18.26 7.86 -6.88
CA LYS A 11 19.21 8.77 -6.22
C LYS A 11 18.53 10.01 -5.61
N PHE A 12 17.44 10.49 -6.21
CA PHE A 12 16.76 11.73 -5.83
C PHE A 12 15.40 11.50 -5.16
N TYR A 13 15.09 10.28 -4.71
CA TYR A 13 13.83 9.97 -4.03
C TYR A 13 13.74 10.53 -2.62
N SER A 14 14.86 10.53 -1.90
CA SER A 14 14.95 10.89 -0.50
C SER A 14 16.18 11.75 -0.27
N LEU A 15 16.11 13.00 -0.72
CA LEU A 15 17.18 13.98 -0.50
C LEU A 15 17.11 14.53 0.91
N ARG A 16 18.23 14.44 1.63
CA ARG A 16 18.47 15.11 2.92
C ARG A 16 18.59 16.62 2.72
N THR A 17 18.47 17.39 3.80
CA THR A 17 18.56 18.86 3.75
C THR A 17 19.86 19.36 3.11
N GLU A 18 20.99 18.76 3.47
CA GLU A 18 22.31 19.10 2.92
C GLU A 18 22.40 18.79 1.41
N GLU A 19 21.89 17.63 0.99
CA GLU A 19 21.85 17.24 -0.42
C GLU A 19 20.95 18.16 -1.26
N ARG A 20 19.87 18.70 -0.67
CA ARG A 20 19.00 19.69 -1.31
C ARG A 20 19.71 21.03 -1.51
N GLN A 21 20.44 21.48 -0.50
CA GLN A 21 21.23 22.72 -0.58
C GLN A 21 22.32 22.60 -1.66
N ALA A 22 23.01 21.46 -1.71
CA ALA A 22 24.04 21.20 -2.72
C ALA A 22 23.53 21.20 -4.18
N LEU A 23 22.22 21.07 -4.40
CA LEU A 23 21.61 21.17 -5.73
C LEU A 23 21.26 22.61 -6.13
N LEU A 24 21.28 23.55 -5.18
CA LEU A 24 21.00 24.96 -5.42
C LEU A 24 22.30 25.70 -5.76
N HIS A 25 22.21 26.67 -6.66
CA HIS A 25 23.38 27.42 -7.08
C HIS A 25 23.85 28.39 -5.98
N GLU A 26 25.07 28.18 -5.51
CA GLU A 26 25.80 29.06 -4.60
C GLU A 26 26.87 29.82 -5.39
N GLY A 27 26.44 30.79 -6.21
CA GLY A 27 27.33 31.68 -6.95
C GLY A 27 27.68 32.96 -6.17
N SER A 28 28.44 33.85 -6.81
CA SER A 28 28.88 35.15 -6.25
C SER A 28 27.74 36.16 -5.98
N GLY A 29 26.50 35.82 -6.32
CA GLY A 29 25.31 36.63 -6.12
C GLY A 29 24.46 36.15 -4.93
N GLN A 30 23.19 36.57 -4.86
CA GLN A 30 22.25 36.01 -3.89
C GLN A 30 22.04 34.51 -4.16
N ALA A 31 22.11 33.71 -3.10
CA ALA A 31 21.84 32.28 -3.16
C ALA A 31 20.42 32.02 -3.68
N ALA A 32 20.30 31.11 -4.65
CA ALA A 32 19.00 30.74 -5.20
C ALA A 32 18.18 29.98 -4.14
N VAL A 33 17.01 30.50 -3.77
CA VAL A 33 16.13 29.87 -2.77
C VAL A 33 15.47 28.61 -3.32
N ASN A 34 15.17 28.60 -4.63
CA ASN A 34 14.55 27.48 -5.34
C ASN A 34 15.21 27.31 -6.71
N ALA A 35 15.21 26.08 -7.23
CA ALA A 35 15.55 25.76 -8.61
C ALA A 35 14.49 24.83 -9.18
N PHE A 36 14.30 24.85 -10.50
CA PHE A 36 13.41 23.90 -11.16
C PHE A 36 14.05 23.31 -12.40
N VAL A 37 13.64 22.10 -12.74
CA VAL A 37 13.95 21.45 -14.01
C VAL A 37 12.62 21.12 -14.68
N GLU A 38 12.49 21.48 -15.94
CA GLU A 38 11.36 21.15 -16.79
C GLU A 38 11.84 20.29 -17.96
N VAL A 39 11.13 19.20 -18.20
CA VAL A 39 11.35 18.28 -19.31
C VAL A 39 10.06 18.25 -20.12
N VAL A 40 10.19 18.45 -21.42
CA VAL A 40 9.11 18.33 -22.39
C VAL A 40 9.36 17.05 -23.18
N PHE A 41 8.41 16.13 -23.13
CA PHE A 41 8.43 14.91 -23.92
C PHE A 41 7.52 15.08 -25.13
N ASP A 42 7.98 14.60 -26.27
CA ASP A 42 7.11 14.28 -27.40
C ASP A 42 6.31 13.00 -27.08
N ASN A 43 4.98 13.08 -27.22
CA ASN A 43 4.03 12.00 -26.97
C ASN A 43 3.20 11.68 -28.22
N SER A 44 3.75 11.91 -29.41
CA SER A 44 3.12 11.57 -30.70
C SER A 44 2.74 10.08 -30.82
N ASP A 45 3.41 9.20 -30.07
CA ASP A 45 3.13 7.76 -30.04
C ASP A 45 2.16 7.33 -28.91
N ASN A 46 1.59 8.28 -28.18
CA ASN A 46 0.65 8.06 -27.08
C ASN A 46 1.15 7.07 -26.00
N ARG A 47 2.48 7.01 -25.74
CA ARG A 47 3.04 6.23 -24.63
C ARG A 47 2.57 6.71 -23.27
N PHE A 48 2.42 8.02 -23.11
CA PHE A 48 1.80 8.59 -21.93
C PHE A 48 0.28 8.57 -22.14
N SER A 49 -0.45 7.90 -21.26
CA SER A 49 -1.92 7.78 -21.29
C SER A 49 -2.62 9.09 -20.88
N MET A 50 -2.31 10.20 -21.56
CA MET A 50 -2.97 11.48 -21.40
C MET A 50 -3.82 11.80 -22.63
N GLU A 51 -5.05 12.23 -22.42
CA GLU A 51 -5.99 12.54 -23.50
C GLU A 51 -5.49 13.71 -24.36
N ASN A 52 -5.36 13.48 -25.66
CA ASN A 52 -5.10 14.49 -26.70
C ASN A 52 -3.97 15.47 -26.39
N SER A 53 -2.82 14.95 -25.94
CA SER A 53 -1.64 15.76 -25.67
C SER A 53 -0.43 15.21 -26.41
N ASP A 54 -0.10 15.85 -27.53
CA ASP A 54 1.08 15.55 -28.35
C ASP A 54 2.40 15.82 -27.60
N GLU A 55 2.35 16.62 -26.52
CA GLU A 55 3.49 16.90 -25.65
C GLU A 55 3.14 16.66 -24.18
N VAL A 56 4.11 16.19 -23.40
CA VAL A 56 4.00 16.03 -21.94
C VAL A 56 5.04 16.91 -21.26
N VAL A 57 4.58 17.87 -20.46
CA VAL A 57 5.47 18.74 -19.69
C VAL A 57 5.53 18.28 -18.23
N LEU A 58 6.71 17.86 -17.80
CA LEU A 58 7.02 17.51 -16.41
C LEU A 58 7.99 18.53 -15.82
N ARG A 59 7.60 19.16 -14.72
CA ARG A 59 8.46 20.08 -13.97
C ARG A 59 8.61 19.65 -12.52
N ARG A 60 9.85 19.60 -12.05
CA ARG A 60 10.19 19.40 -10.63
C ARG A 60 10.90 20.64 -10.11
N THR A 61 10.35 21.24 -9.07
CA THR A 61 10.95 22.36 -8.34
C THR A 61 11.54 21.85 -7.03
N VAL A 62 12.81 22.13 -6.76
CA VAL A 62 13.47 21.89 -5.48
C VAL A 62 13.58 23.21 -4.71
N GLY A 63 13.21 23.16 -3.45
CA GLY A 63 13.54 24.19 -2.46
C GLY A 63 14.19 23.57 -1.23
N HIS A 64 14.57 24.41 -0.26
CA HIS A 64 15.24 23.95 0.96
C HIS A 64 14.43 22.94 1.79
N LYS A 65 13.09 23.05 1.81
CA LYS A 65 12.22 22.24 2.67
C LYS A 65 11.46 21.13 1.95
N LYS A 66 11.06 21.36 0.70
CA LYS A 66 10.21 20.43 -0.05
C LYS A 66 10.47 20.51 -1.54
N ASP A 67 10.13 19.42 -2.21
CA ASP A 67 10.00 19.37 -3.67
C ASP A 67 8.55 19.60 -4.06
N GLU A 68 8.34 20.28 -5.18
CA GLU A 68 7.02 20.41 -5.81
C GLU A 68 7.07 19.82 -7.22
N PHE A 69 6.06 19.03 -7.57
CA PHE A 69 5.93 18.38 -8.87
C PHE A 69 4.76 19.00 -9.63
N PHE A 70 4.97 19.20 -10.93
CA PHE A 70 3.96 19.71 -11.83
C PHE A 70 3.91 18.85 -13.09
N LEU A 71 2.70 18.44 -13.46
CA LEU A 71 2.38 17.76 -14.72
C LEU A 71 1.45 18.67 -15.50
N GLN A 72 1.79 19.01 -16.75
CA GLN A 72 1.02 19.94 -17.57
C GLN A 72 0.68 21.24 -16.84
N ARG A 73 1.68 21.78 -16.12
CA ARG A 73 1.56 23.01 -15.30
C ARG A 73 0.55 22.93 -14.15
N LYS A 74 -0.04 21.75 -13.88
CA LYS A 74 -0.87 21.48 -12.70
C LYS A 74 -0.04 20.78 -11.64
N ARG A 75 -0.29 21.10 -10.38
CA ARG A 75 0.39 20.45 -9.25
C ARG A 75 -0.01 18.98 -9.20
N ALA A 76 0.98 18.10 -9.05
CA ALA A 76 0.81 16.65 -9.00
C ALA A 76 1.58 16.06 -7.82
N ASN A 77 1.21 14.86 -7.40
CA ASN A 77 1.93 14.15 -6.35
C ASN A 77 3.09 13.33 -6.92
N LYS A 78 4.12 13.07 -6.09
CA LYS A 78 5.24 12.21 -6.47
C LYS A 78 4.77 10.84 -6.99
N THR A 79 3.77 10.25 -6.34
CA THR A 79 3.23 8.93 -6.69
C THR A 79 2.55 8.92 -8.06
N GLU A 80 1.86 10.00 -8.43
CA GLU A 80 1.21 10.15 -9.73
C GLU A 80 2.24 10.26 -10.85
N ILE A 81 3.28 11.09 -10.67
CA ILE A 81 4.38 11.20 -11.63
C ILE A 81 5.10 9.85 -11.80
N MET A 82 5.38 9.16 -10.69
CA MET A 82 6.00 7.83 -10.72
C MET A 82 5.16 6.84 -11.53
N SER A 83 3.85 6.81 -11.30
CA SER A 83 2.94 5.90 -12.01
C SER A 83 2.87 6.23 -13.51
N LEU A 84 2.87 7.52 -13.87
CA LEU A 84 2.89 7.98 -15.26
C LEU A 84 4.19 7.56 -15.98
N LEU A 85 5.34 7.77 -15.33
CA LEU A 85 6.64 7.39 -15.87
C LEU A 85 6.75 5.87 -16.04
N GLU A 86 6.29 5.09 -15.05
CA GLU A 86 6.25 3.63 -15.13
C GLU A 86 5.35 3.15 -16.28
N GLY A 87 4.17 3.76 -16.47
CA GLY A 87 3.27 3.45 -17.59
C GLY A 87 3.87 3.72 -18.97
N ALA A 88 4.71 4.74 -19.09
CA ALA A 88 5.43 5.06 -20.33
C ALA A 88 6.73 4.25 -20.53
N GLY A 89 7.04 3.31 -19.64
CA GLY A 89 8.23 2.45 -19.74
C GLY A 89 9.47 2.97 -19.01
N PHE A 90 9.40 4.12 -18.34
CA PHE A 90 10.43 4.61 -17.41
C PHE A 90 10.25 3.95 -16.05
N SER A 91 10.40 2.63 -16.01
CA SER A 91 10.21 1.86 -14.79
C SER A 91 11.42 1.92 -13.86
N LYS A 92 11.18 1.94 -12.54
CA LYS A 92 12.19 1.62 -11.51
C LYS A 92 12.94 0.31 -11.79
N SER A 93 12.25 -0.65 -12.41
CA SER A 93 12.77 -1.97 -12.78
C SER A 93 13.60 -1.98 -14.05
N ASN A 94 13.73 -0.86 -14.77
CA ASN A 94 14.62 -0.77 -15.93
C ASN A 94 15.58 0.43 -15.77
N PRO A 95 16.70 0.29 -15.05
CA PRO A 95 17.62 1.39 -14.80
C PRO A 95 18.40 1.87 -16.05
N TYR A 96 18.22 1.24 -17.21
CA TYR A 96 19.07 1.46 -18.40
C TYR A 96 18.62 2.55 -19.36
N PHE A 97 17.52 3.25 -19.08
CA PHE A 97 17.24 4.49 -19.81
C PHE A 97 18.26 5.60 -19.48
N ILE A 98 19.13 5.42 -18.47
CA ILE A 98 20.22 6.37 -18.16
C ILE A 98 21.52 5.63 -17.82
N VAL A 99 22.55 5.83 -18.64
CA VAL A 99 23.90 5.28 -18.39
C VAL A 99 24.77 6.34 -17.72
N GLN A 100 25.09 6.14 -16.44
CA GLN A 100 26.01 7.00 -15.69
C GLN A 100 27.47 6.62 -15.95
N GLN A 101 28.38 7.57 -15.72
CA GLN A 101 29.80 7.28 -15.70
C GLN A 101 30.12 6.20 -14.65
N GLY A 102 30.94 5.22 -15.03
CA GLY A 102 31.26 4.06 -14.17
C GLY A 102 30.25 2.92 -14.21
N LYS A 103 29.03 3.13 -14.75
CA LYS A 103 28.01 2.06 -14.86
C LYS A 103 28.46 0.91 -15.77
N VAL A 104 29.23 1.21 -16.81
CA VAL A 104 29.81 0.19 -17.70
C VAL A 104 30.82 -0.70 -16.98
N ASN A 105 31.70 -0.12 -16.16
CA ASN A 105 32.64 -0.90 -15.35
C ASN A 105 31.91 -1.72 -14.28
N ALA A 106 30.87 -1.15 -13.66
CA ALA A 106 30.02 -1.88 -12.71
C ALA A 106 29.37 -3.10 -13.39
N LEU A 107 28.79 -2.92 -14.58
CA LEU A 107 28.24 -4.03 -15.37
C LEU A 107 29.26 -5.14 -15.67
N CYS A 108 30.50 -4.77 -15.99
CA CYS A 108 31.57 -5.73 -16.28
C CYS A 108 32.07 -6.47 -15.03
N THR A 109 31.93 -5.86 -13.84
CA THR A 109 32.43 -6.40 -12.56
C THR A 109 31.33 -6.99 -11.67
N MET A 110 30.07 -6.93 -12.11
CA MET A 110 28.92 -7.50 -11.40
C MET A 110 29.09 -8.99 -11.12
N SER A 111 28.69 -9.39 -9.92
CA SER A 111 28.55 -10.80 -9.56
C SER A 111 27.42 -11.47 -10.35
N ASP A 112 27.45 -12.80 -10.44
CA ASP A 112 26.40 -13.55 -11.16
C ASP A 112 25.01 -13.35 -10.54
N GLY A 113 24.94 -13.14 -9.22
CA GLY A 113 23.69 -12.83 -8.52
C GLY A 113 23.10 -11.48 -8.92
N GLU A 114 23.92 -10.43 -8.96
CA GLU A 114 23.51 -9.09 -9.41
C GLU A 114 23.11 -9.09 -10.89
N ARG A 115 23.85 -9.84 -11.73
CA ARG A 115 23.52 -9.99 -13.15
C ARG A 115 22.18 -10.72 -13.35
N LEU A 116 21.89 -11.74 -12.54
CA LEU A 116 20.59 -12.43 -12.59
C LEU A 116 19.45 -11.50 -12.15
N GLN A 117 19.65 -10.76 -11.06
CA GLN A 117 18.65 -9.79 -10.59
C GLN A 117 18.36 -8.75 -11.67
N LEU A 118 19.40 -8.27 -12.33
CA LEU A 118 19.27 -7.36 -13.46
C LEU A 118 18.46 -7.95 -14.61
N LEU A 119 18.71 -9.21 -14.95
CA LEU A 119 17.99 -9.89 -16.03
C LEU A 119 16.50 -10.04 -15.70
N LYS A 120 16.18 -10.34 -14.44
CA LYS A 120 14.79 -10.42 -13.93
C LYS A 120 14.07 -9.08 -14.00
N GLU A 121 14.78 -8.01 -13.67
CA GLU A 121 14.33 -6.62 -13.75
C GLU A 121 14.00 -6.23 -15.19
N VAL A 122 14.92 -6.47 -16.14
CA VAL A 122 14.70 -6.19 -17.57
C VAL A 122 13.58 -7.07 -18.16
N ALA A 123 13.47 -8.32 -17.71
CA ALA A 123 12.37 -9.21 -18.12
C ALA A 123 11.01 -8.80 -17.53
N GLY A 124 10.95 -7.79 -16.64
CA GLY A 124 9.71 -7.30 -16.01
C GLY A 124 9.10 -8.29 -15.02
N THR A 125 9.82 -9.34 -14.63
CA THR A 125 9.33 -10.39 -13.72
C THR A 125 9.27 -9.94 -12.26
N THR A 126 10.01 -8.90 -11.89
CA THR A 126 10.07 -8.38 -10.52
C THR A 126 8.73 -7.85 -10.03
N VAL A 127 7.99 -7.10 -10.86
CA VAL A 127 6.67 -6.57 -10.48
C VAL A 127 5.67 -7.70 -10.22
N TYR A 128 5.73 -8.77 -11.00
CA TYR A 128 4.91 -9.95 -10.78
C TYR A 128 5.27 -10.65 -9.47
N ASP A 129 6.56 -10.85 -9.21
CA ASP A 129 7.05 -11.50 -7.99
C ASP A 129 6.71 -10.69 -6.74
N GLU A 130 6.84 -9.36 -6.77
CA GLU A 130 6.44 -8.46 -5.69
C GLU A 130 4.94 -8.55 -5.40
N LYS A 131 4.09 -8.44 -6.43
CA LYS A 131 2.63 -8.56 -6.27
C LYS A 131 2.21 -9.94 -5.75
N LYS A 132 2.90 -10.99 -6.19
CA LYS A 132 2.68 -12.36 -5.72
C LYS A 132 3.04 -12.48 -4.23
N ALA A 133 4.18 -11.95 -3.82
CA ALA A 133 4.60 -11.96 -2.41
C ALA A 133 3.63 -11.18 -1.51
N GLU A 134 3.20 -9.99 -1.94
CA GLU A 134 2.19 -9.20 -1.22
C GLU A 134 0.86 -9.95 -1.11
N SER A 135 0.41 -10.59 -2.19
CA SER A 135 -0.83 -11.37 -2.20
C SER A 135 -0.75 -12.58 -1.27
N LEU A 136 0.38 -13.29 -1.25
CA LEU A 136 0.60 -14.42 -0.35
C LEU A 136 0.60 -13.98 1.13
N ALA A 137 1.21 -12.84 1.44
CA ALA A 137 1.18 -12.29 2.80
C ALA A 137 -0.27 -11.97 3.25
N LYS A 138 -1.07 -11.35 2.38
CA LYS A 138 -2.50 -11.10 2.64
C LYS A 138 -3.30 -12.38 2.80
N MET A 139 -3.01 -13.41 2.01
CA MET A 139 -3.68 -14.71 2.13
C MET A 139 -3.41 -15.35 3.50
N GLU A 140 -2.19 -15.25 4.01
CA GLU A 140 -1.84 -15.79 5.32
C GLU A 140 -2.54 -15.02 6.46
N GLU A 141 -2.60 -13.69 6.37
CA GLU A 141 -3.35 -12.85 7.33
C GLU A 141 -4.85 -13.18 7.34
N ASN A 142 -5.44 -13.37 6.14
CA ASN A 142 -6.83 -13.77 6.00
C ASN A 142 -7.08 -15.15 6.59
N ARG A 143 -6.15 -16.10 6.41
CA ARG A 143 -6.25 -17.45 6.97
C ARG A 143 -6.27 -17.40 8.51
N SER A 144 -5.34 -16.65 9.12
CA SER A 144 -5.35 -16.43 10.57
C SER A 144 -6.64 -15.78 11.06
N SER A 145 -7.24 -14.89 10.26
CA SER A 145 -8.52 -14.26 10.59
C SER A 145 -9.69 -15.24 10.53
N ILE A 146 -9.71 -16.14 9.55
CA ILE A 146 -10.71 -17.21 9.44
C ILE A 146 -10.61 -18.17 10.63
N ASP A 147 -9.40 -18.56 11.02
CA ASP A 147 -9.20 -19.46 12.17
C ASP A 147 -9.78 -18.84 13.45
N LYS A 148 -9.53 -17.54 13.70
CA LYS A 148 -10.13 -16.82 14.84
C LYS A 148 -11.66 -16.76 14.78
N ILE A 149 -12.24 -16.61 13.59
CA ILE A 149 -13.69 -16.61 13.42
C ILE A 149 -14.26 -17.99 13.78
N HIS A 150 -13.59 -19.07 13.37
CA HIS A 150 -13.98 -20.43 13.73
C HIS A 150 -13.93 -20.68 15.24
N ASP A 151 -12.89 -20.19 15.93
CA ASP A 151 -12.79 -20.29 17.39
C ASP A 151 -13.98 -19.58 18.08
N ILE A 152 -14.29 -18.34 17.65
CA ILE A 152 -15.43 -17.59 18.18
C ILE A 152 -16.76 -18.28 17.89
N LEU A 153 -16.93 -18.88 16.70
CA LEU A 153 -18.14 -19.64 16.37
C LEU A 153 -18.30 -20.84 17.30
N SER A 154 -17.23 -21.58 17.56
CA SER A 154 -17.24 -22.72 18.49
C SER A 154 -17.64 -22.28 19.90
N ASP A 155 -17.14 -21.14 20.38
CA ASP A 155 -17.51 -20.58 21.68
C ASP A 155 -18.99 -20.18 21.74
N ILE A 156 -19.52 -19.61 20.66
CA ILE A 156 -20.93 -19.23 20.55
C ILE A 156 -21.83 -20.47 20.52
N GLU A 157 -21.45 -21.52 19.79
CA GLU A 157 -22.17 -22.79 19.76
C GLU A 157 -22.22 -23.44 21.16
N GLY A 158 -21.10 -23.45 21.89
CA GLY A 158 -21.06 -23.93 23.27
C GLY A 158 -22.01 -23.17 24.19
N ARG A 159 -22.01 -21.83 24.13
CA ARG A 159 -22.96 -21.00 24.91
C ARG A 159 -24.41 -21.24 24.52
N LEU A 160 -24.69 -21.50 23.24
CA LEU A 160 -26.04 -21.81 22.77
C LEU A 160 -26.55 -23.11 23.36
N ASP A 161 -25.70 -24.13 23.48
CA ASP A 161 -26.05 -25.41 24.08
C ASP A 161 -26.25 -25.30 25.60
N GLU A 162 -25.42 -24.53 26.30
CA GLU A 162 -25.64 -24.20 27.72
C GLU A 162 -27.01 -23.52 27.92
N LEU A 163 -27.30 -22.49 27.12
CA LEU A 163 -28.58 -21.75 27.18
C LEU A 163 -29.79 -22.65 26.87
N ARG A 164 -29.63 -23.65 25.99
CA ARG A 164 -30.67 -24.66 25.74
C ARG A 164 -30.92 -25.52 26.97
N GLY A 165 -29.86 -25.94 27.67
CA GLY A 165 -29.96 -26.67 28.93
C GLY A 165 -30.69 -25.86 30.00
N GLU A 166 -30.28 -24.60 30.21
CA GLU A 166 -30.93 -23.69 31.16
C GLU A 166 -32.42 -23.48 30.84
N LYS A 167 -32.76 -23.34 29.56
CA LYS A 167 -34.15 -23.22 29.11
C LYS A 167 -34.98 -24.46 29.46
N GLU A 168 -34.44 -25.66 29.27
CA GLU A 168 -35.15 -26.90 29.63
C GLU A 168 -35.36 -27.01 31.14
N GLU A 169 -34.35 -26.68 31.93
CA GLU A 169 -34.44 -26.67 33.39
C GLU A 169 -35.48 -25.67 33.89
N LEU A 170 -35.46 -24.44 33.35
CA LEU A 170 -36.45 -23.42 33.66
C LEU A 170 -37.87 -23.88 33.29
N THR A 171 -38.03 -24.57 32.16
CA THR A 171 -39.32 -25.11 31.73
C THR A 171 -39.83 -26.18 32.71
N ARG A 172 -38.95 -27.07 33.19
CA ARG A 172 -39.30 -28.06 34.22
C ARG A 172 -39.67 -27.41 35.54
N TYR A 173 -38.88 -26.42 35.98
CA TYR A 173 -39.16 -25.64 37.18
C TYR A 173 -40.54 -24.98 37.10
N GLN A 174 -40.86 -24.29 36.00
CA GLN A 174 -42.16 -23.65 35.81
C GLN A 174 -43.33 -24.64 35.86
N LYS A 175 -43.14 -25.87 35.35
CA LYS A 175 -44.16 -26.93 35.44
C LYS A 175 -44.37 -27.38 36.88
N LEU A 176 -43.29 -27.69 37.59
CA LEU A 176 -43.34 -28.10 39.00
C LEU A 176 -43.91 -27.00 39.90
N ASP A 177 -43.57 -25.75 39.65
CA ASP A 177 -44.08 -24.60 40.40
C ASP A 177 -45.59 -24.39 40.17
N ARG A 178 -46.10 -24.66 38.96
CA ARG A 178 -47.56 -24.69 38.71
C ARG A 178 -48.24 -25.81 39.48
N GLU A 179 -47.66 -27.01 39.48
CA GLU A 179 -48.20 -28.16 40.23
C GLU A 179 -48.20 -27.88 41.73
N ARG A 180 -47.11 -27.31 42.27
CA ARG A 180 -47.02 -26.88 43.68
C ARG A 180 -48.11 -25.88 44.03
N ARG A 181 -48.29 -24.83 43.22
CA ARG A 181 -49.33 -23.80 43.43
C ARG A 181 -50.74 -24.38 43.38
N ALA A 182 -51.00 -25.35 42.49
CA ALA A 182 -52.27 -26.04 42.44
C ALA A 182 -52.54 -26.85 43.72
N VAL A 183 -51.53 -27.59 44.21
CA VAL A 183 -51.64 -28.35 45.47
C VAL A 183 -51.82 -27.42 46.68
N GLU A 184 -51.02 -26.35 46.79
CA GLU A 184 -51.17 -25.32 47.84
C GLU A 184 -52.60 -24.77 47.87
N TYR A 185 -53.15 -24.41 46.71
CA TYR A 185 -54.53 -23.92 46.61
C TYR A 185 -55.55 -24.95 47.12
N THR A 186 -55.41 -26.22 46.74
CA THR A 186 -56.32 -27.28 47.23
C THR A 186 -56.20 -27.56 48.74
N LEU A 187 -55.00 -27.36 49.31
CA LEU A 187 -54.79 -27.51 50.75
C LEU A 187 -55.47 -26.35 51.50
N TYR A 188 -55.25 -25.11 51.05
CA TYR A 188 -55.90 -23.93 51.62
C TYR A 188 -57.43 -24.02 51.56
N ASP A 189 -58.02 -24.48 50.44
CA ASP A 189 -59.47 -24.68 50.32
C ASP A 189 -60.01 -25.72 51.32
N LYS A 190 -59.22 -26.75 51.64
CA LYS A 190 -59.57 -27.75 52.67
C LYS A 190 -59.44 -27.23 54.09
N GLU A 191 -58.49 -26.35 54.39
CA GLU A 191 -58.30 -25.80 55.73
C GLU A 191 -59.31 -24.68 56.08
N LEU A 192 -59.93 -24.07 55.06
CA LEU A 192 -60.96 -23.03 55.20
C LEU A 192 -62.40 -23.56 55.30
N ARG A 193 -62.62 -24.86 55.07
CA ARG A 193 -63.92 -25.55 55.21
C ARG A 193 -63.98 -26.34 56.51
#